data_AF-A0A6N8RDX4-F1
#
_entry.id   AF-A0A6N8RDX4-F1
#
_cell.length_a   1.000
_cell.length_b   1.000
_cell.length_c   1.000
_cell.angle_alpha   90.00
_cell.angle_beta   90.00
_cell.angle_gamma   90.00
#
_symmetry.space_group_name_H-M   'P 1'
#
loop_
_entity.id
_entity.type
_entity.pdbx_description
1 polymer ?
#
loop_
_entity_poly.entity_id
_entity_poly.type
_entity_poly.pdbx_seq_one_letter_code
_entity_poly.pdbx_strand_id
1 'polypeptide(L)'
;YIPTITILESLQREGFEPFFACQTKVRDQSKREHTKHMLRLRRAGQLTGHQVPEIILLNSHDGSSSYQMLPGLFRGVCTNGLVCGQSFGEVRVPHKGNVVEKVIEGAYEVLGVFDRVEEKRDAMQSLA
;
A
#
# COMPACT_ATOMS: atom_id res chain seq x y z
N TYR A 1 -15.19 5.90 -10.45
CA TYR A 1 -13.83 6.46 -10.36
C TYR A 1 -13.48 6.66 -8.89
N ILE A 2 -12.25 6.37 -8.47
CA ILE A 2 -11.78 6.58 -7.09
C ILE A 2 -10.55 7.49 -7.16
N PRO A 3 -10.62 8.70 -6.60
CA PRO A 3 -9.43 9.52 -6.47
C PRO A 3 -8.46 8.86 -5.49
N THR A 4 -7.26 8.47 -5.97
CA THR A 4 -6.21 7.93 -5.10
C THR A 4 -5.86 8.90 -3.97
N ILE A 5 -6.01 10.21 -4.21
CA ILE A 5 -5.77 11.27 -3.21
C ILE A 5 -6.60 11.09 -1.94
N THR A 6 -7.89 10.72 -2.03
CA THR A 6 -8.75 10.54 -0.86
C THR A 6 -8.23 9.44 0.07
N ILE A 7 -7.63 8.40 -0.51
CA ILE A 7 -7.07 7.29 0.27
C ILE A 7 -5.72 7.66 0.86
N LEU A 8 -4.90 8.38 0.09
CA LEU A 8 -3.63 8.90 0.60
C LEU A 8 -3.86 9.84 1.78
N GLU A 9 -4.85 10.72 1.71
CA GLU A 9 -5.22 11.61 2.82
C GLU A 9 -5.65 10.82 4.06
N SER A 10 -6.46 9.76 3.89
CA SER A 10 -6.88 8.91 5.01
C SER A 10 -5.70 8.17 5.64
N LEU A 11 -4.81 7.57 4.84
CA LEU A 11 -3.61 6.91 5.34
C LEU A 11 -2.63 7.90 6.00
N GLN A 12 -2.56 9.13 5.48
CA GLN A 12 -1.72 10.18 6.05
C GLN A 12 -2.22 10.64 7.42
N ARG A 13 -3.54 10.71 7.66
CA ARG A 13 -4.10 10.98 9.00
C ARG A 13 -3.69 9.92 10.02
N GLU A 14 -3.50 8.68 9.57
CA GLU A 14 -3.05 7.54 10.36
C GLU A 14 -1.51 7.42 10.40
N GLY A 15 -0.81 8.46 9.92
CA GLY A 15 0.65 8.57 9.98
C GLY A 15 1.40 7.83 8.89
N PHE A 16 0.75 7.33 7.84
CA PHE A 16 1.42 6.70 6.69
C PHE A 16 1.66 7.71 5.55
N GLU A 17 2.92 7.84 5.15
CA GLU A 17 3.32 8.77 4.10
C GLU A 17 3.90 8.02 2.89
N PRO A 18 3.57 8.43 1.66
CA PRO A 18 4.21 7.92 0.46
C PRO A 18 5.70 8.25 0.46
N PHE A 19 6.55 7.24 0.29
CA PHE A 19 8.00 7.44 0.17
C PHE A 19 8.57 6.96 -1.17
N PHE A 20 7.79 6.15 -1.91
CA PHE A 20 8.16 5.67 -3.23
C PHE A 20 6.93 5.55 -4.12
N ALA A 21 7.07 5.95 -5.37
CA ALA A 21 6.06 5.81 -6.40
C ALA A 21 6.71 5.30 -7.69
N CYS A 22 6.08 4.33 -8.34
CA CYS A 22 6.44 3.95 -9.69
C CYS A 22 5.20 3.63 -10.53
N GLN A 23 5.37 3.72 -11.84
CA GLN A 23 4.32 3.50 -12.81
C GLN A 23 4.79 2.48 -13.83
N THR A 24 3.88 1.57 -14.21
CA THR A 24 4.19 0.53 -15.19
C THR A 24 4.42 1.13 -16.56
N LYS A 25 5.53 0.79 -17.21
CA LYS A 25 5.79 1.19 -18.60
C LYS A 25 4.84 0.44 -19.53
N VAL A 26 4.21 1.17 -20.46
CA VAL A 26 3.38 0.58 -21.52
C VAL A 26 3.99 0.75 -22.89
N ARG A 27 3.70 -0.21 -23.77
CA ARG A 27 4.06 -0.15 -25.18
C ARG A 27 3.18 0.83 -25.96
N ASP A 28 1.90 0.89 -25.60
CA ASP A 28 0.91 1.79 -26.18
C ASP A 28 0.85 3.09 -25.36
N GLN A 29 1.26 4.21 -25.96
CA GLN A 29 1.34 5.51 -25.29
C GLN A 29 -0.05 6.06 -24.89
N SER A 30 -1.11 5.68 -25.61
CA SER A 30 -2.47 6.13 -25.29
C SER A 30 -2.94 5.61 -23.92
N LYS A 31 -2.36 4.50 -23.45
CA LYS A 31 -2.70 3.89 -22.15
C LYS A 31 -1.84 4.38 -21.01
N ARG A 32 -0.86 5.25 -21.26
CA ARG A 32 0.12 5.69 -20.27
C ARG A 32 -0.56 6.27 -19.04
N GLU A 33 -1.57 7.11 -19.19
CA GLU A 33 -2.24 7.75 -18.05
C GLU A 33 -3.09 6.77 -17.21
N HIS A 34 -3.39 5.59 -17.74
CA HIS A 34 -4.30 4.62 -17.12
C HIS A 34 -3.61 3.39 -16.53
N THR A 35 -2.30 3.27 -16.73
CA THR A 35 -1.51 2.13 -16.28
C THR A 35 -1.55 1.93 -14.77
N LYS A 36 -1.16 0.74 -14.31
CA LYS A 36 -0.96 0.49 -12.89
C LYS A 36 0.13 1.39 -12.31
N HIS A 37 -0.25 2.07 -11.23
CA HIS A 37 0.64 2.80 -10.35
C HIS A 37 0.86 1.98 -9.09
N MET A 38 2.09 1.99 -8.61
CA MET A 38 2.47 1.45 -7.32
C MET A 38 2.92 2.61 -6.44
N LEU A 39 2.30 2.73 -5.27
CA LEU A 39 2.74 3.60 -4.20
C LEU A 39 3.17 2.74 -3.02
N ARG A 40 4.28 3.09 -2.38
CA ARG A 40 4.71 2.47 -1.13
C ARG A 40 4.64 3.52 -0.04
N LEU A 41 3.93 3.18 1.03
CA LEU A 41 3.74 4.04 2.19
C LEU A 41 4.42 3.43 3.41
N ARG A 42 5.00 4.28 4.25
CA ARG A 42 5.65 3.93 5.53
C ARG A 42 5.09 4.85 6.61
N ARG A 43 5.13 4.42 7.88
CA ARG A 43 4.84 5.32 9.00
C ARG A 43 5.84 6.47 9.05
N ALA A 44 5.37 7.66 9.39
CA ALA A 44 6.17 8.86 9.60
C ALA A 44 7.30 8.54 10.61
N GLY A 45 8.53 8.93 10.28
CA GLY A 45 9.72 8.64 11.09
C GLY A 45 10.40 7.28 10.86
N GLN A 46 9.78 6.35 10.11
CA GLN A 46 10.38 5.05 9.75
C GLN A 46 10.83 4.97 8.28
N LEU A 47 11.07 6.12 7.65
CA LEU A 47 11.35 6.22 6.21
C LEU A 47 12.66 5.54 5.78
N THR A 48 13.66 5.40 6.66
CA THR A 48 15.01 4.93 6.30
C THR A 48 15.35 3.52 6.78
N GLY A 49 14.42 2.79 7.41
CA GLY A 49 14.67 1.44 7.89
C GLY A 49 14.75 0.37 6.78
N HIS A 50 15.53 -0.69 7.03
CA HIS A 50 15.74 -1.80 6.09
C HIS A 50 14.61 -2.84 6.07
N GLN A 51 13.91 -3.02 7.21
CA GLN A 51 12.71 -3.82 7.36
C GLN A 51 11.74 -3.01 8.19
N VAL A 52 10.82 -2.32 7.53
CA VAL A 52 9.81 -1.49 8.18
C VAL A 52 8.43 -1.89 7.70
N PRO A 53 7.40 -1.74 8.55
CA PRO A 53 6.01 -1.87 8.15
C PRO A 53 5.70 -0.97 6.94
N GLU A 54 5.19 -1.57 5.88
CA GLU A 54 4.93 -0.92 4.61
C GLU A 54 3.58 -1.32 4.03
N ILE A 55 2.86 -0.33 3.49
CA ILE A 55 1.68 -0.56 2.66
C ILE A 55 2.08 -0.38 1.21
N ILE A 56 1.86 -1.41 0.41
CA ILE A 56 1.96 -1.30 -1.06
C ILE A 56 0.55 -1.11 -1.59
N LEU A 57 0.33 0.04 -2.22
CA LEU A 57 -0.92 0.41 -2.88
C LEU A 57 -0.76 0.27 -4.39
N LEU A 58 -1.61 -0.56 -4.99
CA LEU A 58 -1.69 -0.75 -6.44
C LEU A 58 -3.03 -0.21 -6.94
N ASN A 59 -2.98 0.65 -7.95
CA ASN A 59 -4.19 1.23 -8.55
C ASN A 59 -4.03 1.38 -10.07
N SER A 60 -5.09 1.08 -10.83
CA SER A 60 -5.25 1.46 -12.24
C SER A 60 -6.44 2.40 -12.39
N HIS A 61 -6.26 3.49 -13.14
CA HIS A 61 -7.26 4.53 -13.29
C HIS A 61 -8.42 4.14 -14.23
N ASP A 62 -8.18 3.23 -15.18
CA ASP A 62 -9.18 2.73 -16.14
C ASP A 62 -10.12 1.64 -15.59
N GLY A 63 -9.96 1.24 -14.33
CA GLY A 63 -10.76 0.17 -13.73
C GLY A 63 -10.49 -1.23 -14.30
N SER A 64 -9.44 -1.39 -15.11
CA SER A 64 -9.03 -2.69 -15.68
C SER A 64 -8.45 -3.65 -14.63
N SER A 65 -8.04 -3.12 -13.47
CA SER A 65 -7.57 -3.90 -12.33
C SER A 65 -8.18 -3.37 -11.05
N SER A 66 -8.39 -4.22 -10.06
CA SER A 66 -8.85 -3.80 -8.74
C SER A 66 -7.82 -2.87 -8.08
N TYR A 67 -8.32 -1.99 -7.23
CA TYR A 67 -7.51 -1.35 -6.21
C TYR A 67 -7.00 -2.42 -5.23
N GLN A 68 -5.70 -2.41 -4.90
CA GLN A 68 -5.11 -3.39 -3.98
C GLN A 68 -4.26 -2.69 -2.92
N MET A 69 -4.37 -3.14 -1.67
CA MET A 69 -3.47 -2.77 -0.57
C MET A 69 -2.85 -4.01 0.04
N LEU A 70 -1.53 -4.04 0.09
CA LEU A 70 -0.76 -5.11 0.70
C LEU A 70 0.00 -4.56 1.92
N PRO A 71 -0.47 -4.81 3.15
CA PRO A 71 0.33 -4.60 4.35
C PRO A 71 1.43 -5.65 4.43
N GLY A 72 2.66 -5.24 4.76
CA GLY A 72 3.74 -6.20 4.97
C GLY A 72 5.01 -5.59 5.54
N LEU A 73 5.97 -6.45 5.83
CA LEU A 73 7.36 -6.05 6.02
C LEU A 73 8.07 -6.26 4.70
N PHE A 74 8.31 -5.18 3.96
CA PHE A 74 8.91 -5.22 2.64
C PHE A 74 10.29 -4.58 2.63
N ARG A 75 11.18 -5.14 1.82
CA ARG A 75 12.49 -4.60 1.48
C ARG A 75 12.51 -4.26 0.00
N GLY A 76 12.94 -3.05 -0.34
CA GLY A 76 13.23 -2.70 -1.73
C GLY A 76 14.43 -3.49 -2.24
N VAL A 77 14.30 -4.15 -3.39
CA VAL A 77 15.38 -4.92 -4.03
C VAL A 77 15.92 -4.18 -5.26
N CYS A 78 15.05 -3.53 -6.01
CA CYS A 78 15.40 -2.77 -7.21
C CYS A 78 14.72 -1.40 -7.25
N THR A 79 15.28 -0.50 -8.05
CA THR A 79 14.62 0.76 -8.47
C THR A 79 13.44 0.54 -9.43
N ASN A 80 13.27 -0.65 -10.01
CA ASN A 80 12.15 -0.97 -10.89
C ASN A 80 10.84 -1.33 -10.15
N GLY A 81 10.81 -1.24 -8.81
CA GLY A 81 9.66 -1.59 -7.98
C GLY A 81 9.67 -3.02 -7.43
N LEU A 82 10.73 -3.81 -7.67
CA LEU A 82 10.88 -5.13 -7.03
C LEU A 82 11.01 -4.98 -5.50
N VAL A 83 10.15 -5.70 -4.80
CA VAL A 83 10.11 -5.78 -3.34
C VAL A 83 10.13 -7.25 -2.90
N CYS A 84 10.81 -7.53 -1.80
CA CYS A 84 10.84 -8.85 -1.18
C CYS A 84 10.43 -8.71 0.29
N GLY A 85 9.60 -9.61 0.80
CA GLY A 85 9.09 -9.51 2.15
C GLY A 85 7.90 -10.39 2.43
N GLN A 86 7.36 -10.24 3.64
CA GLN A 86 6.18 -10.96 4.09
C GLN A 86 4.97 -10.02 4.04
N SER A 87 3.95 -10.42 3.28
CA SER A 87 2.63 -9.78 3.32
C SER A 87 1.84 -10.32 4.50
N PHE A 88 1.14 -9.45 5.22
CA PHE A 88 0.29 -9.81 6.37
C PHE A 88 -1.20 -9.91 6.02
N GLY A 89 -1.52 -9.62 4.75
CA GLY A 89 -2.86 -9.69 4.21
C GLY A 89 -2.88 -9.06 2.82
N GLU A 90 -4.07 -9.05 2.22
CA GLU A 90 -4.33 -8.29 1.00
C GLU A 90 -5.79 -7.83 1.02
N VAL A 91 -6.00 -6.54 0.79
CA VAL A 91 -7.33 -5.98 0.52
C VAL A 91 -7.45 -5.68 -0.95
N ARG A 92 -8.48 -6.24 -1.61
CA ARG A 92 -8.83 -5.94 -3.00
C ARG A 92 -10.20 -5.32 -3.08
N VAL A 93 -10.28 -4.14 -3.70
CA VAL A 93 -11.55 -3.46 -3.94
C VAL A 93 -11.79 -3.33 -5.45
N PRO A 94 -12.85 -3.95 -5.99
CA PRO A 94 -13.21 -3.78 -7.40
C PRO A 94 -13.74 -2.36 -7.65
N HIS A 95 -13.50 -1.82 -8.84
CA HIS A 95 -13.97 -0.47 -9.21
C HIS A 95 -15.49 -0.37 -9.47
N LYS A 96 -16.30 -1.31 -8.95
CA LYS A 96 -17.76 -1.39 -9.14
C LYS A 96 -18.50 -1.35 -7.80
N GLY A 97 -19.56 -0.54 -7.71
CA GLY A 97 -20.40 -0.40 -6.51
C GLY A 97 -20.03 0.81 -5.65
N ASN A 98 -20.38 0.79 -4.36
CA ASN A 98 -19.94 1.81 -3.40
C ASN A 98 -18.47 1.58 -3.05
N VAL A 99 -17.58 2.11 -3.87
CA VAL A 99 -16.15 1.79 -3.80
C VAL A 99 -15.42 2.58 -2.73
N VAL A 100 -15.83 3.82 -2.47
CA VAL A 100 -15.14 4.71 -1.53
C VAL A 100 -15.19 4.14 -0.10
N GLU A 101 -16.37 3.76 0.37
CA GLU A 101 -16.54 3.15 1.70
C GLU A 101 -15.71 1.87 1.85
N LYS A 102 -15.77 0.98 0.85
CA LYS A 102 -15.02 -0.28 0.87
C LYS A 102 -13.51 -0.09 0.89
N VAL A 103 -13.00 0.95 0.21
CA VAL A 103 -11.56 1.25 0.26
C VAL A 103 -11.16 1.82 1.62
N ILE A 104 -12.00 2.68 2.22
CA ILE A 104 -11.75 3.23 3.55
C ILE A 104 -11.78 2.11 4.60
N GLU A 105 -12.80 1.26 4.60
CA GLU A 105 -12.90 0.09 5.47
C GLU A 105 -11.68 -0.83 5.30
N GLY A 106 -11.31 -1.10 4.05
CA GLY A 106 -10.11 -1.85 3.71
C GLY A 106 -8.83 -1.21 4.25
N ALA A 107 -8.73 0.12 4.25
CA ALA A 107 -7.56 0.81 4.81
C ALA A 107 -7.48 0.62 6.33
N TYR A 108 -8.62 0.69 7.04
CA TYR A 108 -8.67 0.40 8.47
C TYR A 108 -8.37 -1.06 8.81
N GLU A 109 -8.80 -2.01 7.98
CA GLU A 109 -8.43 -3.43 8.13
C GLU A 109 -6.90 -3.61 8.05
N VAL A 110 -6.27 -2.96 7.06
CA VAL A 110 -4.81 -2.96 6.86
C VAL A 110 -4.10 -2.37 8.08
N LEU A 111 -4.60 -1.28 8.67
CA LEU A 111 -4.05 -0.69 9.89
C LEU A 111 -4.14 -1.62 11.09
N GLY A 112 -5.31 -2.24 11.32
CA GLY A 112 -5.48 -3.22 12.39
C GLY A 112 -4.64 -4.49 12.22
N VAL A 113 -4.17 -4.81 11.01
CA VAL A 113 -3.17 -5.85 10.79
C VAL A 113 -1.79 -5.42 11.31
N PHE A 114 -1.39 -4.16 11.11
CA PHE A 114 -0.10 -3.67 11.59
C PHE A 114 0.01 -3.60 13.10
N ASP A 115 -1.03 -3.12 13.78
CA ASP A 115 -1.01 -3.04 15.25
C ASP A 115 -0.82 -4.42 15.87
N ARG A 116 -1.51 -5.44 15.33
CA ARG A 116 -1.34 -6.84 15.75
C ARG A 116 0.06 -7.40 15.46
N VAL A 117 0.70 -6.97 14.39
CA VAL A 117 2.06 -7.41 14.03
C VAL A 117 3.10 -6.73 14.92
N GLU A 118 2.92 -5.44 15.20
CA GLU A 118 3.78 -4.66 16.09
C GLU A 118 3.72 -5.19 17.53
N GLU A 119 2.52 -5.43 18.07
CA GLU A 119 2.34 -6.07 19.38
C GLU A 119 3.04 -7.43 19.47
N LYS A 120 2.91 -8.26 18.44
CA LYS A 120 3.58 -9.57 18.39
C LYS A 120 5.10 -9.45 18.30
N ARG A 121 5.61 -8.48 17.55
CA ARG A 121 7.05 -8.19 17.46
C ARG A 121 7.59 -7.75 18.81
N ASP A 122 6.92 -6.80 19.46
CA ASP A 122 7.37 -6.23 20.72
C ASP A 122 7.30 -7.28 21.85
N ALA A 123 6.25 -8.11 21.87
CA ALA A 123 6.16 -9.26 22.77
C ALA A 123 7.31 -10.27 22.55
N MET A 124 7.66 -10.59 21.30
CA MET A 124 8.79 -11.47 21.00
C MET A 124 10.15 -10.86 21.35
N GLN A 125 10.33 -9.54 21.15
CA GLN A 125 11.57 -8.87 21.53
C GLN A 125 11.73 -8.68 23.04
N SER A 126 10.63 -8.61 23.80
CA SER A 126 10.66 -8.52 25.27
C SER A 126 11.07 -9.82 25.98
N LEU A 127 11.13 -10.93 25.24
CA LEU A 127 11.57 -12.25 25.74
C LEU A 127 13.06 -12.53 25.48
N ALA A 128 13.81 -11.55 24.98
CA ALA A 128 15.24 -11.66 24.70
C ALA A 128 16.11 -11.04 25.80
#